data_AF-A0A7J8TPS6-F1
#
_entry.id   AF-A0A7J8TPS6-F1
#
_cell.length_a   1.000
_cell.length_b   1.000
_cell.length_c   1.000
_cell.angle_alpha   90.00
_cell.angle_beta   90.00
_cell.angle_gamma   90.00
#
_symmetry.space_group_name_H-M   'P 1'
#
loop_
_entity.id
_entity.type
_entity.pdbx_description
1 polymer ?
#
loop_
_entity_poly.entity_id
_entity_poly.type
_entity_poly.pdbx_seq_one_letter_code
_entity_poly.pdbx_strand_id
1 'polypeptide(L)' 'MGWCPFKKTVDATEEWWVEKIQENPNFKGFKKKGIEPGLNELMWQMFGDIVVIGEHA' A
#
# COMPACT_ATOMS: atom_id res chain seq x y z
N MET A 1 -9.11 -5.99 -2.33
CA MET A 1 -7.88 -5.71 -1.54
C MET A 1 -7.63 -4.23 -1.66
N GLY A 2 -7.44 -3.55 -0.55
CA GLY A 2 -7.29 -2.10 -0.55
C GLY A 2 -6.52 -1.64 0.68
N TRP A 3 -6.04 -0.41 0.66
CA TRP A 3 -5.37 0.16 1.82
C TRP A 3 -6.33 0.27 3.01
N CYS A 4 -5.94 -0.24 4.18
CA CYS A 4 -6.67 -0.03 5.43
C CYS A 4 -5.94 1.04 6.27
N PRO A 5 -6.52 2.25 6.43
CA PRO A 5 -5.91 3.31 7.23
C PRO A 5 -5.69 2.92 8.70
N PHE A 6 -6.57 2.09 9.25
CA PHE A 6 -6.47 1.62 10.64
C PHE A 6 -5.32 0.62 10.82
N LYS A 7 -5.22 -0.38 9.94
CA LYS A 7 -4.13 -1.37 9.97
C LYS A 7 -2.82 -0.80 9.41
N LYS A 8 -2.88 0.38 8.77
CA LYS A 8 -1.82 1.02 7.99
C LYS A 8 -1.19 0.08 6.95
N THR A 9 -1.93 -0.91 6.46
CA THR A 9 -1.44 -1.88 5.47
C THR A 9 -2.57 -2.31 4.55
N VAL A 10 -2.28 -3.11 3.54
CA VAL A 10 -3.28 -3.67 2.64
C VAL A 10 -4.19 -4.61 3.43
N ASP A 11 -5.50 -4.34 3.37
CA ASP A 11 -6.52 -5.28 3.82
C ASP A 11 -6.65 -6.40 2.79
N ALA A 12 -6.09 -7.54 3.16
CA ALA A 12 -6.07 -8.75 2.36
C ALA A 12 -6.24 -9.95 3.29
N THR A 13 -6.63 -11.08 2.69
CA THR A 13 -6.81 -12.32 3.42
C THR A 13 -5.47 -12.95 3.79
N GLU A 14 -5.49 -13.90 4.71
CA GLU A 14 -4.28 -14.62 5.12
C GLU A 14 -3.67 -15.40 3.96
N GLU A 15 -4.50 -16.01 3.10
CA GLU A 15 -4.08 -16.78 1.94
C GLU A 15 -3.30 -15.89 0.95
N TRP A 16 -3.79 -14.67 0.72
CA TRP A 16 -3.10 -13.71 -0.15
C TRP A 16 -1.75 -13.29 0.43
N TRP A 17 -1.67 -13.06 1.74
CA TRP A 17 -0.38 -12.74 2.38
C TRP A 17 0.60 -13.91 2.31
N VAL A 18 0.13 -15.16 2.43
CA VAL A 18 0.98 -16.35 2.27
C VAL A 18 1.55 -16.41 0.86
N GLU A 19 0.71 -16.25 -0.16
CA GLU A 19 1.14 -16.25 -1.57
C GLU A 19 2.16 -15.13 -1.85
N LYS A 20 1.88 -13.89 -1.38
CA LYS A 20 2.80 -12.76 -1.61
C LYS A 20 4.12 -12.85 -0.84
N ILE A 21 4.11 -13.41 0.37
CA ILE A 21 5.35 -13.64 1.11
C ILE A 21 6.17 -14.77 0.47
N GLN A 22 5.52 -15.77 -0.14
CA GLN A 22 6.19 -16.82 -0.89
C GLN A 22 6.87 -16.28 -2.16
N GLU A 23 6.20 -15.38 -2.90
CA GLU A 23 6.79 -14.69 -4.06
C GLU A 23 7.98 -13.82 -3.66
N ASN A 24 7.86 -13.08 -2.54
CA ASN A 24 8.93 -12.21 -2.05
C ASN A 24 8.89 -12.11 -0.50
N PRO A 25 9.83 -12.78 0.20
CA PRO A 25 9.88 -12.80 1.66
C PRO A 25 9.96 -11.42 2.34
N ASN A 26 10.40 -10.38 1.62
CA ASN A 26 10.44 -9.02 2.14
C ASN A 26 9.04 -8.44 2.45
N PHE A 27 7.98 -9.00 1.85
CA PHE A 27 6.60 -8.59 2.12
C PHE A 27 6.13 -8.92 3.55
N LYS A 28 6.83 -9.80 4.26
CA LYS A 28 6.51 -10.18 5.65
C LYS A 28 6.51 -8.98 6.60
N GLY A 29 7.37 -7.98 6.34
CA GLY A 29 7.42 -6.75 7.14
C GLY A 29 6.15 -5.90 7.00
N PHE A 30 5.62 -5.80 5.79
CA PHE A 30 4.47 -4.96 5.45
C PHE A 30 3.13 -5.51 5.96
N LYS A 31 3.04 -6.81 6.23
CA LYS A 31 1.84 -7.42 6.86
C LYS A 31 1.56 -6.86 8.25
N LYS A 32 2.60 -6.54 9.02
CA LYS A 32 2.49 -6.13 10.43
C LYS A 32 2.84 -4.67 10.67
N LYS A 33 3.82 -4.15 9.94
CA LYS A 33 4.20 -2.75 10.00
C LYS A 33 3.61 -2.08 8.79
N GLY A 34 2.78 -1.09 9.05
CA GLY A 34 2.30 -0.25 7.99
C GLY A 34 3.40 0.55 7.32
N ILE A 35 3.06 1.21 6.22
CA ILE A 35 3.95 2.18 5.59
C ILE A 35 4.28 3.24 6.64
N GLU A 36 5.57 3.53 6.79
CA GLU A 36 6.06 4.56 7.68
C GLU A 36 5.34 5.89 7.34
N PRO A 37 4.80 6.63 8.33
CA PRO A 37 4.00 7.82 8.06
C PRO A 37 4.66 8.84 7.13
N GLY A 38 5.97 9.07 7.29
CA GLY A 38 6.75 9.94 6.41
C GLY A 38 6.82 9.44 4.97
N LEU A 39 7.00 8.14 4.75
CA LEU A 39 6.93 7.53 3.42
C LEU A 39 5.53 7.64 2.80
N ASN A 40 4.46 7.51 3.60
CA ASN A 40 3.09 7.67 3.11
C ASN A 40 2.78 9.13 2.71
N GLU A 41 3.26 10.09 3.49
CA GLU A 41 3.15 11.52 3.15
C GLU A 41 3.96 11.85 1.89
N LEU A 42 5.17 11.31 1.76
CA LEU A 42 6.01 11.47 0.57
C LEU A 42 5.35 10.87 -0.68
N MET A 43 4.75 9.68 -0.56
CA MET A 43 3.98 9.04 -1.64
C MET A 43 2.78 9.91 -2.05
N TRP A 44 2.05 10.48 -1.10
CA TRP A 44 0.93 11.37 -1.38
C TRP A 44 1.40 12.68 -2.05
N GLN A 45 2.51 13.26 -1.60
CA GLN A 45 3.09 14.45 -2.24
C GLN A 45 3.57 14.18 -3.67
N MET A 46 4.15 13.01 -3.93
CA MET A 46 4.68 12.67 -5.25
C MET A 46 3.59 12.24 -6.24
N PHE A 47 2.54 11.55 -5.77
CA PHE A 47 1.59 10.87 -6.64
C PHE A 47 0.12 11.27 -6.40
N GLY A 48 -0.20 12.02 -5.34
CA GLY A 48 -1.56 12.45 -5.02
C GLY A 48 -2.12 13.48 -6.01
N ASP A 49 -1.26 14.37 -6.51
CA ASP A 49 -1.65 15.42 -7.47
C ASP A 49 -1.66 14.94 -8.94
N ILE A 50 -1.07 13.78 -9.23
CA ILE A 50 -0.98 13.23 -10.61
C ILE A 50 -2.34 12.71 -11.11
N VAL A 51 -3.35 12.59 -10.23
CA VAL A 51 -4.68 12.04 -10.57
C VAL A 51 -5.57 12.98 -11.40
N VAL A 52 -5.20 14.25 -11.66
CA VAL A 52 -6.10 15.23 -12.34
C VAL A 52 -5.65 15.61 -13.76
N ILE A 53 -5.19 14.66 -14.58
CA ILE A 53 -5.03 14.88 -16.04
C ILE A 53 -5.72 13.77 -16.84
N GLY A 54 -6.95 13.44 -16.46
CA GLY A 54 -7.78 12.45 -17.11
C GLY A 54 -9.18 12.92 -17.51
N GLU A 55 -9.50 14.21 -17.35
CA GLU A 55 -10.77 14.81 -17.81
C GLU A 55 -10.53 16.18 -18.46
N HIS A 56 -9.98 16.18 -19.67
CA HIS A 56 -10.46 17.13 -20.67
C HIS A 56 -10.48 16.42 -22.03
N ALA A 57 -11.70 16.15 -22.48
CA ALA A 57 -12.04 15.70 -23.82
C ALA A 57 -11.70 16.77 -24.87
#